data_AF-B8FEM6-F1
#
_entry.id   AF-B8FEM6-F1
#
_cell.length_a   1.000
_cell.length_b   1.000
_cell.length_c   1.000
_cell.angle_alpha   90.00
_cell.angle_beta   90.00
_cell.angle_gamma   90.00
#
_symmetry.space_group_name_H-M   'P 1'
#
loop_
_entity.id
_entity.type
_entity.pdbx_description
1 polymer ?
#
loop_
_entity_poly.entity_id
_entity_poly.type
_entity_poly.pdbx_seq_one_letter_code
_entity_poly.pdbx_strand_id
1 'polypeptide(L)'
;MELACHECGFKGEVQDFAFLCKNGCPACGESDMRQCPRCGAHVMFSRAAALEKEEMQMRDLCRELAGIERSDKPEVQKRAMELIGGLRRMNERWNIPQLGDFIKQRSRELFF
;
A
#
# COMPACT_ATOMS: atom_id res chain seq x y z
N MET A 1 13.77 -4.08 8.39
CA MET A 1 13.15 -5.21 7.64
C MET A 1 14.33 -5.94 7.05
N GLU A 2 14.57 -7.17 7.51
CA GLU A 2 15.72 -7.95 7.05
C GLU A 2 15.43 -8.50 5.64
N LEU A 3 16.36 -8.26 4.72
CA LEU A 3 16.32 -8.73 3.35
C LEU A 3 17.40 -9.79 3.15
N ALA A 4 17.07 -10.83 2.38
CA ALA A 4 17.99 -11.92 2.05
C ALA A 4 18.28 -11.96 0.54
N CYS A 5 19.55 -11.83 0.17
CA CYS A 5 19.99 -12.05 -1.19
C CYS A 5 19.83 -13.53 -1.57
N HIS A 6 19.03 -13.84 -2.59
CA HIS A 6 18.84 -15.23 -3.04
C HIS A 6 20.07 -15.80 -3.77
N GLU A 7 20.96 -14.95 -4.30
CA GLU A 7 22.18 -15.38 -5.00
C GLU A 7 23.31 -15.81 -4.05
N CYS A 8 23.56 -15.04 -2.98
CA CYS A 8 24.70 -15.28 -2.09
C CYS A 8 24.32 -15.55 -0.62
N GLY A 9 23.03 -15.56 -0.29
CA GLY A 9 22.53 -15.80 1.07
C GLY A 9 22.83 -14.68 2.08
N PHE A 10 23.38 -13.54 1.64
CA PHE A 10 23.62 -12.40 2.52
C PHE A 10 22.30 -11.87 3.09
N LYS A 11 22.24 -11.70 4.41
CA LYS A 11 21.13 -11.09 5.14
C LYS A 11 21.58 -9.73 5.67
N GLY A 12 20.75 -8.71 5.49
CA GLY A 12 21.02 -7.36 5.95
C GLY A 12 19.76 -6.52 6.01
N GLU A 13 19.87 -5.30 6.53
CA GLU A 13 18.75 -4.36 6.54
C GLU A 13 18.49 -3.82 5.13
N VAL A 14 17.26 -3.35 4.87
CA VAL A 14 16.86 -2.77 3.57
C VAL A 14 17.84 -1.70 3.07
N GLN A 15 18.43 -0.95 3.99
CA GLN A 15 19.35 0.17 3.71
C GLN A 15 20.72 -0.32 3.21
N ASP A 16 21.11 -1.55 3.54
CA ASP A 16 22.37 -2.15 3.10
C ASP A 16 22.32 -2.55 1.62
N PHE A 17 21.12 -2.71 1.05
CA PHE A 17 20.90 -3.03 -0.35
C PHE A 17 20.65 -1.76 -1.17
N ALA A 18 21.59 -1.46 -2.08
CA ALA A 18 21.51 -0.25 -2.90
C ALA A 18 20.27 -0.29 -3.80
N PHE A 19 19.42 0.71 -3.70
CA PHE A 19 18.18 0.78 -4.48
C PHE A 19 18.46 1.11 -5.95
N LEU A 20 17.89 0.33 -6.87
CA LEU A 20 18.04 0.55 -8.31
C LEU A 20 16.75 1.09 -8.94
N CYS A 21 15.62 0.39 -8.74
CA CYS A 21 14.33 0.87 -9.23
C CYS A 21 13.14 0.24 -8.49
N LYS A 22 11.99 0.92 -8.56
CA LYS A 22 10.73 0.56 -7.88
C LYS A 22 9.90 -0.48 -8.64
N ASN A 23 10.21 -0.72 -9.91
CA ASN A 23 9.39 -1.52 -10.83
C ASN A 23 10.17 -2.75 -11.33
N GLY A 24 10.67 -3.57 -10.41
CA GLY A 24 11.09 -4.92 -10.75
C GLY A 24 9.85 -5.72 -11.17
N CYS A 25 9.74 -6.07 -12.45
CA CYS A 25 8.64 -6.80 -13.09
C CYS A 25 7.30 -6.03 -13.21
N PRO A 26 6.88 -5.68 -14.44
CA PRO A 26 5.58 -5.04 -14.73
C PRO A 26 4.35 -5.87 -14.38
N ALA A 27 4.48 -7.21 -14.29
CA ALA A 27 3.35 -8.12 -14.07
C ALA A 27 2.97 -8.26 -12.59
N CYS A 28 3.91 -8.04 -11.66
CA CYS A 28 3.66 -8.11 -10.22
C CYS A 28 3.66 -6.75 -9.52
N GLY A 29 4.00 -5.66 -10.23
CA GLY A 29 3.79 -4.26 -9.80
C GLY A 29 4.55 -3.78 -8.57
N GLU A 30 5.17 -4.66 -7.78
CA GLU A 30 5.52 -4.39 -6.38
C GLU A 30 6.81 -5.07 -5.92
N SER A 31 7.85 -4.95 -6.75
CA SER A 31 9.18 -5.44 -6.42
C SER A 31 10.20 -4.32 -6.54
N ASP A 32 10.97 -4.10 -5.47
CA ASP A 32 12.15 -3.25 -5.57
C ASP A 32 13.30 -4.09 -6.13
N MET A 33 13.90 -3.62 -7.21
CA MET A 33 15.20 -4.14 -7.63
C MET A 33 16.27 -3.42 -6.84
N ARG A 34 17.12 -4.20 -6.16
CA ARG A 34 18.22 -3.67 -5.35
C ARG A 34 19.50 -4.44 -5.63
N GLN A 35 20.64 -3.79 -5.44
CA GLN A 35 21.94 -4.41 -5.54
C GLN A 35 22.40 -4.94 -4.18
N CYS A 36 22.84 -6.19 -4.15
CA CYS A 36 23.44 -6.78 -2.95
C CYS A 36 24.83 -6.16 -2.69
N PRO A 37 25.11 -5.69 -1.45
CA PRO A 37 26.42 -5.10 -1.12
C PRO A 37 27.55 -6.14 -1.10
N ARG A 38 27.22 -7.43 -0.97
CA ARG A 38 28.20 -8.51 -0.85
C ARG A 38 28.64 -9.09 -2.19
N CYS A 39 27.69 -9.38 -3.08
CA CYS A 39 27.98 -10.03 -4.37
C CYS A 39 27.69 -9.15 -5.59
N GLY A 40 27.14 -7.95 -5.40
CA GLY A 40 26.80 -7.05 -6.50
C GLY A 40 25.59 -7.49 -7.34
N ALA A 41 24.95 -8.61 -7.02
CA ALA A 41 23.80 -9.11 -7.75
C ALA A 41 22.59 -8.18 -7.63
N HIS A 42 21.84 -8.03 -8.71
CA HIS A 42 20.55 -7.35 -8.73
C HIS A 42 19.48 -8.31 -8.27
N VAL A 43 19.02 -8.14 -7.04
CA VAL A 43 18.03 -8.99 -6.41
C VAL A 43 16.69 -8.27 -6.35
N MET A 44 15.64 -9.01 -6.71
CA MET A 44 14.26 -8.55 -6.61
C MET A 44 13.73 -8.90 -5.22
N PHE A 45 13.27 -7.89 -4.48
CA PHE A 45 12.63 -8.10 -3.19
C PHE A 45 11.13 -7.90 -3.33
N SER A 46 10.36 -8.96 -3.06
CA SER A 46 8.90 -8.84 -2.94
C SER A 46 8.58 -8.09 -1.65
N ARG A 47 7.72 -7.08 -1.74
CA ARG A 47 7.29 -6.29 -0.59
C ARG A 47 6.18 -6.98 0.22
N ALA A 48 6.11 -8.31 0.25
CA ALA A 48 5.00 -9.07 0.87
C ALA A 48 4.64 -8.61 2.30
N ALA A 49 5.63 -8.33 3.16
CA ALA A 49 5.37 -7.81 4.51
C ALA A 49 4.84 -6.35 4.53
N ALA A 50 5.19 -5.53 3.54
CA ALA A 50 4.59 -4.21 3.38
C ALA A 50 3.15 -4.32 2.85
N LEU A 51 2.84 -5.36 2.06
CA LEU A 51 1.49 -5.63 1.58
C LEU A 51 0.56 -6.06 2.70
N GLU A 52 1.02 -6.92 3.63
CA GLU A 52 0.23 -7.29 4.81
C GLU A 52 -0.10 -6.05 5.68
N LYS A 53 0.88 -5.16 5.87
CA LYS A 53 0.68 -3.91 6.62
C LYS A 53 -0.29 -2.96 5.90
N GLU A 54 -0.17 -2.83 4.58
CA GLU A 54 -1.08 -2.03 3.77
C GLU A 54 -2.49 -2.63 3.73
N GLU A 55 -2.63 -3.95 3.66
CA GLU A 55 -3.92 -4.62 3.74
C GLU A 55 -4.59 -4.33 5.10
N MET A 56 -3.85 -4.43 6.20
CA MET A 56 -4.34 -4.09 7.54
C MET A 56 -4.79 -2.63 7.61
N GLN A 57 -3.97 -1.70 7.12
CA GLN A 57 -4.31 -0.28 7.06
C GLN A 57 -5.56 -0.02 6.21
N MET A 58 -5.69 -0.70 5.07
CA MET A 58 -6.85 -0.60 4.20
C MET A 58 -8.12 -1.06 4.92
N ARG A 59 -8.07 -2.19 5.63
CA ARG A 59 -9.19 -2.71 6.43
C ARG A 59 -9.60 -1.73 7.53
N ASP A 60 -8.63 -1.12 8.22
CA ASP A 60 -8.90 -0.15 9.28
C ASP A 60 -9.55 1.13 8.72
N LEU A 61 -9.06 1.65 7.61
CA LEU A 61 -9.66 2.80 6.93
C LEU A 61 -11.07 2.50 6.43
N CYS A 62 -11.32 1.29 5.89
CA CYS A 62 -12.66 0.86 5.50
C CYS A 62 -13.60 0.79 6.70
N ARG A 63 -13.15 0.22 7.83
CA ARG A 63 -13.94 0.14 9.07
C ARG A 63 -14.27 1.52 9.61
N GLU A 64 -13.29 2.43 9.62
CA GLU A 64 -13.50 3.80 10.07
C GLU A 64 -14.50 4.54 9.17
N LEU A 65 -14.34 4.44 7.85
CA LEU A 65 -15.27 5.07 6.90
C LEU A 65 -16.69 4.50 6.99
N ALA A 66 -16.84 3.20 7.26
CA ALA A 66 -18.14 2.56 7.45
C ALA A 66 -18.85 3.05 8.73
N GLY A 67 -18.09 3.42 9.76
CA GLY A 67 -18.61 3.94 11.03
C GLY A 67 -19.01 5.41 11.00
N ILE A 68 -18.67 6.16 9.94
CA ILE A 68 -19.08 7.57 9.82
C ILE A 68 -20.56 7.64 9.43
N GLU A 69 -21.36 8.37 10.19
CA GLU A 69 -22.74 8.72 9.80
C GLU A 69 -22.77 10.02 9.02
N ARG A 70 -23.81 10.20 8.19
CA ARG A 70 -24.04 11.47 7.50
C ARG A 70 -24.21 12.57 8.53
N SER A 71 -23.41 13.64 8.40
CA SER A 71 -23.44 14.76 9.31
C SER A 71 -23.11 16.05 8.59
N ASP A 72 -23.76 17.14 8.99
CA ASP A 72 -23.48 18.49 8.50
C ASP A 72 -22.28 19.14 9.21
N LYS A 73 -21.67 18.43 10.17
CA LYS A 73 -20.49 18.91 10.89
C LYS A 73 -19.27 18.92 9.95
N PRO A 74 -18.60 20.08 9.77
CA PRO A 74 -17.45 20.18 8.88
C PRO A 74 -16.30 19.24 9.23
N GLU A 75 -16.09 18.97 10.52
CA GLU A 75 -15.08 18.01 11.01
C GLU A 75 -15.33 16.56 10.54
N VAL A 76 -16.59 16.13 10.54
CA VAL A 76 -16.99 14.78 10.12
C VAL A 76 -16.84 14.64 8.61
N GLN A 77 -17.26 15.66 7.84
CA GLN A 77 -17.10 15.68 6.39
C GLN A 77 -15.63 15.68 5.97
N LYS A 78 -14.80 16.50 6.64
CA LYS A 78 -13.35 16.53 6.39
C LYS A 78 -12.72 15.16 6.65
N ARG A 79 -13.07 14.51 7.78
CA ARG A 79 -12.55 13.19 8.10
C ARG A 79 -12.96 12.14 7.06
N ALA A 80 -14.22 12.14 6.64
CA ALA A 80 -14.71 11.26 5.59
C ALA A 80 -13.94 11.43 4.26
N MET A 81 -13.66 12.68 3.86
CA MET A 81 -12.86 12.97 2.66
C MET A 81 -11.41 12.47 2.79
N GLU A 82 -10.78 12.63 3.96
CA GLU A 82 -9.43 12.11 4.22
C GLU A 82 -9.36 10.59 4.08
N LEU A 83 -10.33 9.87 4.67
CA LEU A 83 -10.42 8.41 4.58
C LEU A 83 -10.66 7.94 3.14
N ILE A 84 -11.60 8.56 2.43
CA ILE A 84 -11.87 8.27 1.01
C ILE A 84 -10.61 8.52 0.15
N GLY A 85 -9.91 9.62 0.38
CA GLY A 85 -8.66 9.94 -0.34
C GLY A 85 -7.55 8.92 -0.05
N GLY A 86 -7.44 8.46 1.21
CA GLY A 86 -6.54 7.38 1.60
C GLY A 86 -6.84 6.08 0.86
N LEU A 87 -8.10 5.62 0.92
CA LEU A 87 -8.54 4.40 0.27
C LEU A 87 -8.41 4.45 -1.26
N ARG A 88 -8.68 5.60 -1.90
CA ARG A 88 -8.49 5.77 -3.36
C ARG A 88 -7.04 5.56 -3.78
N ARG A 89 -6.09 6.21 -3.09
CA ARG A 89 -4.65 6.05 -3.38
C ARG A 89 -4.18 4.60 -3.21
N MET A 90 -4.71 3.92 -2.19
CA MET A 90 -4.42 2.49 -2.01
C MET A 90 -5.05 1.67 -3.13
N ASN A 91 -6.29 1.97 -3.53
CA ASN A 91 -6.97 1.25 -4.60
C ASN A 91 -6.36 1.48 -5.99
N GLU A 92 -5.74 2.63 -6.26
CA GLU A 92 -4.99 2.87 -7.50
C GLU A 92 -3.82 1.90 -7.67
N ARG A 93 -3.22 1.50 -6.55
CA ARG A 93 -2.10 0.56 -6.54
C ARG A 93 -2.56 -0.90 -6.53
N TRP A 94 -3.54 -1.22 -5.69
CA TRP A 94 -4.02 -2.59 -5.48
C TRP A 94 -5.09 -3.03 -6.50
N ASN A 95 -5.74 -2.08 -7.17
CA ASN A 95 -6.76 -2.28 -8.19
C ASN A 95 -7.87 -3.27 -7.75
N ILE A 96 -8.46 -3.05 -6.57
CA ILE A 96 -9.50 -3.91 -5.99
C ILE A 96 -10.88 -3.36 -6.38
N PRO A 97 -11.65 -4.05 -7.24
CA PRO A 97 -12.94 -3.54 -7.72
C PRO A 97 -13.94 -3.25 -6.60
N GLN A 98 -14.04 -4.17 -5.62
CA GLN A 98 -14.98 -4.05 -4.49
C GLN A 98 -14.68 -2.85 -3.60
N LEU A 99 -13.39 -2.51 -3.44
CA LEU A 99 -12.98 -1.30 -2.72
C LEU A 99 -13.40 -0.04 -3.48
N GLY A 100 -13.25 -0.05 -4.81
CA GLY A 100 -13.70 1.03 -5.67
C GLY A 100 -15.20 1.28 -5.54
N ASP A 101 -16.01 0.23 -5.53
CA ASP A 101 -17.46 0.32 -5.37
C ASP A 101 -17.86 0.77 -3.96
N PHE A 102 -17.18 0.26 -2.92
CA PHE A 102 -17.37 0.71 -1.54
C PHE A 102 -17.12 2.21 -1.38
N ILE A 103 -16.01 2.72 -1.92
CA ILE A 103 -15.68 4.16 -1.87
C ILE A 103 -16.75 4.99 -2.57
N LYS A 104 -17.21 4.55 -3.75
CA LYS A 104 -18.27 5.24 -4.50
C LYS A 104 -19.59 5.27 -3.72
N GLN A 105 -19.98 4.15 -3.13
CA GLN A 105 -21.21 4.04 -2.34
C GLN A 105 -21.15 4.96 -1.13
N ARG A 106 -20.09 4.88 -0.32
CA ARG A 106 -19.93 5.71 0.88
C ARG A 106 -19.84 7.20 0.56
N SER A 107 -19.18 7.57 -0.53
CA SER A 107 -19.14 8.96 -1.00
C SER A 107 -20.53 9.49 -1.39
N ARG A 108 -21.44 8.64 -1.86
CA ARG A 108 -22.83 9.05 -2.12
C ARG A 108 -23.56 9.24 -0.80
N GLU A 109 -23.54 8.25 0.07
CA GLU A 109 -24.28 8.28 1.35
C GLU A 109 -23.89 9.47 2.27
N LEU A 110 -22.61 9.87 2.25
CA LEU A 110 -22.09 10.92 3.13
C LEU A 110 -22.24 12.34 2.57
N PHE A 111 -22.29 12.52 1.25
CA PHE A 111 -22.23 13.85 0.62
C PHE A 111 -23.40 14.17 -0.30
N PHE A 112 -24.26 13.21 -0.63
CA PHE A 112 -25.45 13.37 -1.47
C PHE A 112 -26.67 12.85 -0.71
#